data_AF-A0A933ZVK4-F1
#
_entry.id   AF-A0A933ZVK4-F1
#
_cell.length_a   1.000
_cell.length_b   1.000
_cell.length_c   1.000
_cell.angle_alpha   90.00
_cell.angle_beta   90.00
_cell.angle_gamma   90.00
#
_symmetry.space_group_name_H-M   'P 1'
#
loop_
_entity.id
_entity.type
_entity.pdbx_description
1 polymer ?
#
loop_
_entity_poly.entity_id
_entity_poly.type
_entity_poly.pdbx_seq_one_letter_code
_entity_poly.pdbx_strand_id
1 'polypeptide(L)'
;MSRRFLTLACVAALSVLGTGCPSDECSSSADCADGKQCVNAKCEAPTSPCSPACSGTTPVCDEAAKVCKVCTATKGCSPTKVCDTSAAKGACVSCLSNADCDDDSQPVCDPATKTCVVCTEDQGCGNNETCDTFVTGGTCVADGCTASSQCSGSTPVCDTASGQCVVCIAGEGCAQGVCDPAVAGGRCVDCLADTNCANGRICESKTCVVCTADRGCTGTQTCDTAAANGAGQCVGCTASSECGAATPVCKPDTHVCVVCTADEGCTAQQTCDPSANGGAGRCEGCTTSADCAGNATAKVCDTSAHQCVVCIEGEGCSGVTSHCKPGATPVCVACLDNSDCASPTPNCNQTTNVCEAGQTAAEEETAGA
;
A
#
# COMPACT_ATOMS: atom_id res chain seq x y z
N MET A 1 124.67 14.81 31.55
CA MET A 1 125.44 13.61 31.91
C MET A 1 124.79 12.96 33.14
N SER A 2 124.90 11.62 33.27
CA SER A 2 124.77 10.77 34.49
C SER A 2 124.41 11.42 35.85
N ARG A 3 123.62 10.80 36.76
CA ARG A 3 123.08 9.41 36.87
C ARG A 3 122.15 9.30 38.11
N ARG A 4 121.23 8.32 38.11
CA ARG A 4 120.86 7.35 39.21
C ARG A 4 120.67 7.89 40.66
N PHE A 5 119.49 7.78 41.31
CA PHE A 5 118.70 6.59 41.79
C PHE A 5 118.92 6.33 43.30
N LEU A 6 117.86 5.79 43.98
CA LEU A 6 117.84 5.18 45.33
C LEU A 6 118.09 6.12 46.54
N THR A 7 117.52 5.96 47.75
CA THR A 7 116.28 5.34 48.31
C THR A 7 116.31 5.51 49.84
N LEU A 8 115.15 5.68 50.51
CA LEU A 8 114.83 5.26 51.91
C LEU A 8 115.76 5.71 53.08
N ALA A 9 115.30 5.90 54.32
CA ALA A 9 113.97 5.84 54.93
C ALA A 9 113.95 6.63 56.28
N CYS A 10 112.75 7.03 56.71
CA CYS A 10 112.18 7.04 58.08
C CYS A 10 113.11 7.36 59.29
N VAL A 11 112.78 8.29 60.20
CA VAL A 11 111.96 8.11 61.43
C VAL A 11 112.05 9.45 62.21
N ALA A 12 111.10 9.95 63.01
CA ALA A 12 109.64 9.82 63.11
C ALA A 12 109.10 10.84 64.16
N ALA A 13 107.81 11.24 64.02
CA ALA A 13 106.85 11.63 65.09
C ALA A 13 107.26 12.73 66.13
N LEU A 14 106.43 13.40 66.93
CA LEU A 14 105.02 13.36 67.38
C LEU A 14 104.49 14.82 67.47
N SER A 15 103.22 15.18 67.72
CA SER A 15 101.88 14.59 67.45
C SER A 15 100.82 15.57 67.98
N VAL A 16 99.66 15.76 67.33
CA VAL A 16 98.47 16.42 67.95
C VAL A 16 97.21 15.62 67.62
N LEU A 17 96.42 15.34 68.65
CA LEU A 17 95.13 14.63 68.57
C LEU A 17 94.03 15.59 68.10
N GLY A 18 93.13 15.11 67.22
CA GLY A 18 91.99 15.88 66.75
C GLY A 18 90.95 14.99 66.06
N THR A 19 90.06 14.40 66.83
CA THR A 19 88.79 13.86 66.30
C THR A 19 87.89 15.03 65.92
N GLY A 20 87.66 15.27 64.63
CA GLY A 20 86.87 16.38 64.12
C GLY A 20 86.13 16.00 62.83
N CYS A 21 84.92 16.54 62.68
CA CYS A 21 83.94 16.17 61.66
C CYS A 21 84.42 16.34 60.21
N PRO A 22 83.78 15.69 59.23
CA PRO A 22 83.77 16.22 57.86
C PRO A 22 83.28 17.67 57.90
N SER A 23 83.99 18.56 57.19
CA SER A 23 83.61 19.97 57.08
C SER A 23 82.49 20.12 56.05
N ASP A 24 81.28 19.84 56.49
CA ASP A 24 80.06 19.96 55.71
C ASP A 24 79.87 21.42 55.25
N GLU A 25 79.82 21.68 53.93
CA GLU A 25 79.69 23.05 53.36
C GLU A 25 78.32 23.68 53.64
N CYS A 26 77.34 22.86 54.01
CA CYS A 26 75.96 23.24 54.31
C CYS A 26 75.29 22.17 55.19
N SER A 27 74.29 22.57 55.98
CA SER A 27 73.42 21.65 56.74
C SER A 27 72.00 21.59 56.15
N SER A 28 71.62 22.60 55.37
CA SER A 28 70.35 22.77 54.69
C SER A 28 70.55 23.52 53.38
N SER A 29 69.59 23.46 52.45
CA SER A 29 69.64 24.25 51.22
C SER A 29 69.56 25.77 51.44
N ALA A 30 69.25 26.24 52.65
CA ALA A 30 69.25 27.66 53.00
C ALA A 30 70.67 28.20 53.32
N ASP A 31 71.64 27.31 53.57
CA ASP A 31 73.04 27.70 53.81
C ASP A 31 73.81 27.93 52.48
N CYS A 32 73.19 27.61 51.35
CA CYS A 32 73.78 27.74 50.02
C CYS A 32 73.39 29.08 49.35
N ALA A 33 74.31 29.64 48.56
CA ALA A 33 74.04 30.81 47.74
C ALA A 33 72.89 30.59 46.73
N ASP A 34 72.23 31.67 46.32
CA ASP A 34 71.01 31.66 45.49
C ASP A 34 71.07 30.66 44.31
N GLY A 35 70.07 29.78 44.26
CA GLY A 35 69.93 28.78 43.20
C GLY A 35 70.77 27.50 43.36
N LYS A 36 71.44 27.29 44.51
CA LYS A 36 72.10 26.03 44.87
C LYS A 36 71.35 25.27 45.97
N GLN A 37 71.69 23.99 46.15
CA GLN A 37 71.11 23.13 47.17
C GLN A 37 72.16 22.32 47.93
N CYS A 38 71.83 22.00 49.18
CA CYS A 38 72.67 21.13 49.99
C CYS A 38 72.38 19.66 49.67
N VAL A 39 73.30 19.01 48.96
CA VAL A 39 73.25 17.58 48.66
C VAL A 39 74.49 16.94 49.26
N ASN A 40 74.30 15.93 50.12
CA ASN A 40 75.37 15.23 50.81
C ASN A 40 76.44 16.18 51.41
N ALA A 41 75.96 17.19 52.15
CA ALA A 41 76.77 18.24 52.78
C ALA A 41 77.57 19.16 51.84
N LYS A 42 77.14 19.28 50.57
CA LYS A 42 77.78 20.16 49.58
C LYS A 42 76.79 21.05 48.84
N CYS A 43 77.18 22.31 48.55
CA CYS A 43 76.33 23.26 47.83
C CYS A 43 76.44 23.10 46.30
N GLU A 44 75.62 22.20 45.77
CA GLU A 44 75.59 21.83 44.35
C GLU A 44 74.53 22.60 43.57
N ALA A 45 74.71 22.74 42.26
CA ALA A 45 73.66 23.27 41.39
C ALA A 45 72.55 22.20 41.23
N PRO A 46 71.26 22.58 41.23
CA PRO A 46 70.16 21.63 41.13
C PRO A 46 70.27 20.81 39.84
N THR A 47 70.37 19.50 39.99
CA THR A 47 70.51 18.53 38.88
C THR A 47 69.19 18.26 38.16
N SER A 48 68.06 18.72 38.72
CA SER A 48 66.74 18.70 38.11
C SER A 48 66.13 20.12 38.12
N PRO A 49 65.40 20.54 37.08
CA PRO A 49 64.76 21.86 37.02
C PRO A 49 63.72 22.14 38.10
N CYS A 50 63.17 21.12 38.79
CA CYS A 50 62.28 21.28 39.94
C CYS A 50 62.93 20.79 41.23
N SER A 51 63.96 21.51 41.68
CA SER A 51 64.59 21.28 42.98
C SER A 51 64.31 22.48 43.91
N PRO A 52 63.81 22.28 45.16
CA PRO A 52 63.64 21.00 45.85
C PRO A 52 62.49 20.17 45.27
N ALA A 53 62.56 18.86 45.49
CA ALA A 53 61.65 17.90 44.86
C ALA A 53 60.16 18.24 45.09
N CYS A 54 59.40 18.17 44.01
CA CYS A 54 57.96 18.39 44.00
C CYS A 54 57.24 17.47 45.00
N SER A 55 56.39 18.05 45.84
CA SER A 55 55.78 17.37 46.99
C SER A 55 54.41 17.97 47.33
N GLY A 56 53.66 17.31 48.23
CA GLY A 56 52.30 17.71 48.59
C GLY A 56 51.34 17.59 47.41
N THR A 57 50.50 18.59 47.20
CA THR A 57 49.45 18.59 46.15
C THR A 57 49.98 18.76 44.72
N THR A 58 51.28 19.05 44.54
CA THR A 58 51.92 19.13 43.22
C THR A 58 53.17 18.26 43.19
N PRO A 59 53.04 16.94 43.05
CA PRO A 59 54.16 16.00 43.13
C PRO A 59 54.93 15.81 41.81
N VAL A 60 54.44 16.33 40.67
CA VAL A 60 55.06 16.13 39.36
C VAL A 60 55.89 17.36 38.97
N CYS A 61 57.14 17.14 38.56
CA CYS A 61 57.96 18.17 37.92
C CYS A 61 57.58 18.34 36.45
N ASP A 62 57.22 19.56 36.04
CA ASP A 62 57.25 19.97 34.64
C ASP A 62 58.64 20.54 34.33
N GLU A 63 59.47 19.74 33.67
CA GLU A 63 60.87 20.10 33.38
C GLU A 63 61.00 21.24 32.37
N ALA A 64 60.01 21.44 31.50
CA ALA A 64 59.99 22.52 30.53
C ALA A 64 59.56 23.85 31.17
N ALA A 65 58.54 23.82 32.04
CA ALA A 65 58.06 25.00 32.76
C ALA A 65 58.91 25.34 34.00
N LYS A 66 59.71 24.38 34.52
CA LYS A 66 60.46 24.46 35.78
C LYS A 66 59.58 24.72 37.01
N VAL A 67 58.38 24.15 37.02
CA VAL A 67 57.35 24.35 38.04
C VAL A 67 56.72 23.01 38.43
N CYS A 68 56.42 22.83 39.71
CA CYS A 68 55.70 21.65 40.19
C CYS A 68 54.20 21.74 39.85
N LYS A 69 53.67 20.68 39.26
CA LYS A 69 52.26 20.50 38.87
C LYS A 69 51.64 19.28 39.57
N VAL A 70 50.32 19.22 39.59
CA VAL A 70 49.54 18.04 39.97
C VAL A 70 49.84 16.91 38.98
N CYS A 71 49.82 17.26 37.70
CA CYS A 71 50.07 16.37 36.58
C CYS A 71 50.68 17.12 35.39
N THR A 72 51.22 16.36 34.45
CA THR A 72 51.60 16.78 33.10
C THR A 72 50.90 15.87 32.09
N ALA A 73 51.01 16.16 30.79
CA ALA A 73 50.40 15.35 29.72
C ALA A 73 50.79 13.86 29.73
N THR A 74 51.83 13.45 30.47
CA THR A 74 52.34 12.06 30.51
C THR A 74 52.47 11.47 31.91
N LYS A 75 52.25 12.24 32.99
CA LYS A 75 52.52 11.81 34.38
C LYS A 75 51.59 12.48 35.39
N GLY A 76 51.26 11.77 36.48
CA GLY A 76 50.62 12.34 37.68
C GLY A 76 49.14 11.99 37.88
N CYS A 77 48.45 11.57 36.83
CA CYS A 77 47.08 11.05 36.94
C CYS A 77 47.06 9.52 37.01
N SER A 78 45.98 8.98 37.57
CA SER A 78 45.67 7.54 37.53
C SER A 78 45.42 7.08 36.09
N PRO A 79 45.54 5.76 35.77
CA PRO A 79 45.38 5.26 34.40
C PRO A 79 44.04 5.61 33.74
N THR A 80 42.98 5.82 34.53
CA THR A 80 41.62 6.16 34.09
C THR A 80 41.33 7.67 34.10
N LYS A 81 42.39 8.51 34.07
CA LYS A 81 42.27 9.97 34.13
C LYS A 81 43.33 10.66 33.29
N VAL A 82 42.91 11.68 32.55
CA VAL A 82 43.79 12.54 31.76
C VAL A 82 44.09 13.86 32.47
N CYS A 83 45.27 14.43 32.17
CA CYS A 83 45.69 15.69 32.76
C CYS A 83 45.19 16.86 31.93
N ASP A 84 44.23 17.62 32.46
CA ASP A 84 43.89 18.94 31.95
C ASP A 84 45.06 19.90 32.18
N THR A 85 45.84 20.12 31.12
CA THR A 85 47.00 21.02 31.14
C THR A 85 46.62 22.50 30.93
N SER A 86 45.34 22.81 30.67
CA SER A 86 44.85 24.20 30.62
C SER A 86 44.73 24.81 32.03
N ALA A 87 44.51 23.98 33.04
CA ALA A 87 44.61 24.38 34.44
C ALA A 87 46.06 24.75 34.80
N ALA A 88 46.26 25.89 35.45
CA ALA A 88 47.60 26.46 35.73
C ALA A 88 48.58 25.53 36.48
N LYS A 89 48.06 24.55 37.23
CA LYS A 89 48.85 23.51 37.92
C LYS A 89 48.60 22.09 37.39
N GLY A 90 47.86 21.92 36.31
CA GLY A 90 47.30 20.63 35.90
C GLY A 90 46.13 20.18 36.79
N ALA A 91 45.15 19.49 36.21
CA ALA A 91 44.07 18.84 36.97
C ALA A 91 43.75 17.45 36.38
N CYS A 92 43.64 16.42 37.22
CA CYS A 92 43.28 15.08 36.77
C CYS A 92 41.76 14.93 36.64
N VAL A 93 41.28 15.13 35.42
CA VAL A 93 39.88 14.99 35.02
C VAL A 93 39.63 13.59 34.45
N SER A 94 38.38 13.20 34.23
CA SER A 94 38.09 11.90 33.61
C SER A 94 38.34 11.95 32.10
N CYS A 95 38.01 13.06 31.44
CA CYS A 95 38.18 13.22 30.00
C CYS A 95 38.50 14.66 29.57
N LEU A 96 39.08 14.80 28.37
CA LEU A 96 39.20 16.06 27.63
C LEU A 96 38.56 15.97 26.23
N SER A 97 38.33 14.74 25.76
CA SER A 97 37.73 14.36 24.48
C SER A 97 37.03 13.00 24.62
N ASN A 98 36.16 12.64 23.67
CA ASN A 98 35.48 11.34 23.67
C ASN A 98 36.46 10.15 23.59
N ALA A 99 37.69 10.37 23.08
CA ALA A 99 38.73 9.35 23.02
C ALA A 99 39.35 9.00 24.39
N ASP A 100 39.03 9.75 25.44
CA ASP A 100 39.44 9.47 26.82
C ASP A 100 38.37 8.66 27.61
N CYS A 101 37.25 8.32 26.96
CA CYS A 101 36.11 7.61 27.55
C CYS A 101 36.05 6.17 27.05
N ASP A 102 36.85 5.29 27.67
CA ASP A 102 36.97 3.86 27.31
C ASP A 102 35.75 2.99 27.68
N ASP A 103 34.72 3.57 28.31
CA ASP A 103 33.50 2.87 28.72
C ASP A 103 32.39 3.10 27.69
N ASP A 104 32.03 2.04 26.94
CA ASP A 104 30.97 2.06 25.93
C ASP A 104 29.61 2.55 26.47
N SER A 105 29.38 2.52 27.79
CA SER A 105 28.16 3.05 28.42
C SER A 105 28.18 4.57 28.64
N GLN A 106 29.36 5.20 28.61
CA GLN A 106 29.55 6.65 28.78
C GLN A 106 30.61 7.18 27.77
N PRO A 107 30.36 7.08 26.45
CA PRO A 107 31.38 7.32 25.42
C PRO A 107 31.64 8.81 25.11
N VAL A 108 30.86 9.74 25.66
CA VAL A 108 30.97 11.18 25.37
C VAL A 108 31.68 11.91 26.50
N CYS A 109 32.62 12.79 26.16
CA CYS A 109 33.19 13.70 27.15
C CYS A 109 32.39 15.00 27.21
N ASP A 110 31.78 15.29 28.37
CA ASP A 110 31.17 16.61 28.60
C ASP A 110 32.28 17.66 28.80
N PRO A 111 32.40 18.66 27.90
CA PRO A 111 33.45 19.67 27.98
C PRO A 111 33.28 20.64 29.16
N ALA A 112 32.09 20.75 29.76
CA ALA A 112 31.80 21.63 30.89
C ALA A 112 32.14 20.97 32.24
N THR A 113 31.79 19.69 32.42
CA THR A 113 32.05 18.95 33.69
C THR A 113 33.37 18.17 33.67
N LYS A 114 33.96 17.91 32.50
CA LYS A 114 35.15 17.06 32.29
C LYS A 114 34.98 15.62 32.78
N THR A 115 33.75 15.13 32.72
CA THR A 115 33.38 13.73 32.98
C THR A 115 32.86 13.05 31.73
N CYS A 116 33.13 11.75 31.63
CA CYS A 116 32.47 10.89 30.65
C CYS A 116 30.99 10.76 31.02
N VAL A 117 30.13 10.81 30.01
CA VAL A 117 28.67 10.81 30.10
C VAL A 117 28.09 9.95 28.97
N VAL A 118 26.83 9.52 29.10
CA VAL A 118 26.13 8.78 28.04
C VAL A 118 26.00 9.66 26.80
N CYS A 119 25.57 10.90 27.01
CA CYS A 119 25.31 11.87 25.96
C CYS A 119 25.38 13.31 26.48
N THR A 120 25.44 14.26 25.55
CA THR A 120 25.20 15.70 25.74
C THR A 120 24.14 16.16 24.76
N GLU A 121 23.71 17.43 24.83
CA GLU A 121 22.70 18.01 23.93
C GLU A 121 23.04 17.83 22.44
N ASP A 122 24.32 17.79 22.07
CA ASP A 122 24.80 17.68 20.69
C ASP A 122 25.37 16.29 20.30
N GLN A 123 25.63 15.37 21.23
CA GLN A 123 26.38 14.12 20.96
C GLN A 123 25.99 12.93 21.85
N GLY A 124 26.24 11.71 21.36
CA GLY A 124 26.21 10.46 22.14
C GLY A 124 25.02 9.55 21.89
N CYS A 125 23.90 10.11 21.44
CA CYS A 125 22.72 9.34 21.09
C CYS A 125 22.70 8.90 19.63
N GLY A 126 21.98 7.81 19.35
CA GLY A 126 21.81 7.27 18.01
C GLY A 126 20.88 8.11 17.13
N ASN A 127 20.63 7.63 15.91
CA ASN A 127 19.62 8.23 15.04
C ASN A 127 18.24 8.08 15.69
N ASN A 128 17.44 9.17 15.71
CA ASN A 128 16.14 9.23 16.38
C ASN A 128 16.19 9.05 17.91
N GLU A 129 17.30 9.45 18.53
CA GLU A 129 17.41 9.59 19.98
C GLU A 129 17.93 10.97 20.33
N THR A 130 17.34 11.60 21.35
CA THR A 130 17.80 12.87 21.91
C THR A 130 18.29 12.65 23.33
N CYS A 131 19.30 13.41 23.73
CA CYS A 131 19.83 13.33 25.09
C CYS A 131 18.90 14.04 26.08
N ASP A 132 18.28 13.29 26.99
CA ASP A 132 17.65 13.86 28.17
C ASP A 132 18.75 14.33 29.14
N THR A 133 19.04 15.63 29.09
CA THR A 133 20.03 16.31 29.94
C THR A 133 19.50 16.65 31.34
N PHE A 134 18.21 16.40 31.64
CA PHE A 134 17.71 16.48 33.01
C PHE A 134 18.18 15.30 33.87
N VAL A 135 18.53 14.18 33.23
CA VAL A 135 19.22 13.05 33.89
C VAL A 135 20.72 13.37 34.01
N THR A 136 21.29 13.21 35.21
CA THR A 136 22.73 13.43 35.43
C THR A 136 23.54 12.41 34.65
N GLY A 137 24.40 12.89 33.74
CA GLY A 137 25.17 12.05 32.81
C GLY A 137 24.44 11.76 31.48
N GLY A 138 23.27 12.35 31.27
CA GLY A 138 22.46 12.16 30.07
C GLY A 138 21.77 10.80 30.03
N THR A 139 20.67 10.70 29.30
CA THR A 139 20.11 9.42 28.87
C THR A 139 19.50 9.59 27.49
N CYS A 140 19.85 8.72 26.55
CA CYS A 140 19.25 8.74 25.24
C CYS A 140 17.80 8.26 25.34
N VAL A 141 16.88 9.18 25.07
CA VAL A 141 15.45 8.88 24.94
C VAL A 141 15.12 8.81 23.45
N ALA A 142 14.33 7.80 23.06
CA ALA A 142 13.85 7.69 21.70
C ALA A 142 12.98 8.91 21.39
N ASP A 143 13.51 9.80 20.56
CA ASP A 143 12.75 10.90 20.01
C ASP A 143 11.85 10.27 18.94
N GLY A 144 10.54 10.36 19.21
CA GLY A 144 9.53 9.85 18.32
C GLY A 144 9.75 10.36 16.90
N CYS A 145 9.36 9.57 15.90
CA CYS A 145 9.54 9.99 14.53
C CYS A 145 8.84 11.34 14.27
N THR A 146 9.48 12.19 13.47
CA THR A 146 8.95 13.46 12.99
C THR A 146 8.72 13.46 11.48
N ALA A 147 9.24 12.46 10.76
CA ALA A 147 8.98 12.19 9.35
C ALA A 147 9.19 10.71 8.99
N SER A 148 8.45 10.19 8.01
CA SER A 148 8.55 8.79 7.57
C SER A 148 9.96 8.38 7.09
N SER A 149 10.82 9.33 6.70
CA SER A 149 12.23 9.06 6.36
C SER A 149 13.09 8.57 7.52
N GLN A 150 12.62 8.70 8.76
CA GLN A 150 13.25 8.17 9.97
C GLN A 150 12.81 6.73 10.28
N CYS A 151 11.73 6.29 9.64
CA CYS A 151 11.12 4.98 9.85
C CYS A 151 11.62 3.99 8.80
N SER A 152 11.75 2.71 9.17
CA SER A 152 12.31 1.68 8.28
C SER A 152 11.79 0.27 8.62
N GLY A 153 12.10 -0.70 7.76
CA GLY A 153 11.66 -2.08 7.93
C GLY A 153 10.15 -2.26 7.78
N SER A 154 9.52 -2.97 8.72
CA SER A 154 8.09 -3.29 8.71
C SER A 154 7.17 -2.13 9.13
N THR A 155 7.74 -1.05 9.65
CA THR A 155 7.02 0.16 10.07
C THR A 155 7.66 1.38 9.38
N PRO A 156 7.38 1.62 8.09
CA PRO A 156 8.06 2.64 7.28
C PRO A 156 7.41 4.02 7.35
N VAL A 157 6.25 4.18 8.00
CA VAL A 157 5.50 5.43 8.06
C VAL A 157 5.64 6.05 9.44
N CYS A 158 5.75 7.37 9.51
CA CYS A 158 5.69 8.08 10.78
C CYS A 158 4.27 8.57 11.09
N ASP A 159 3.69 8.10 12.20
CA ASP A 159 2.55 8.78 12.81
C ASP A 159 3.05 9.96 13.66
N THR A 160 3.09 11.14 13.06
CA THR A 160 3.55 12.38 13.70
C THR A 160 2.64 12.87 14.84
N ALA A 161 1.44 12.29 15.02
CA ALA A 161 0.59 12.60 16.17
C ALA A 161 0.96 11.80 17.42
N SER A 162 1.54 10.60 17.26
CA SER A 162 2.02 9.75 18.36
C SER A 162 3.55 9.67 18.48
N GLY A 163 4.28 10.13 17.45
CA GLY A 163 5.73 9.97 17.33
C GLY A 163 6.15 8.53 17.05
N GLN A 164 5.26 7.65 16.62
CA GLN A 164 5.57 6.23 16.43
C GLN A 164 5.75 5.88 14.96
N CYS A 165 6.79 5.08 14.66
CA CYS A 165 6.87 4.41 13.38
C CYS A 165 5.81 3.31 13.32
N VAL A 166 4.94 3.40 12.33
CA VAL A 166 3.78 2.55 12.11
C VAL A 166 3.84 1.88 10.72
N VAL A 167 3.03 0.85 10.49
CA VAL A 167 2.94 0.17 9.20
C VAL A 167 2.36 1.12 8.14
N CYS A 168 1.30 1.83 8.52
CA CYS A 168 0.56 2.74 7.65
C CYS A 168 -0.25 3.76 8.45
N ILE A 169 -0.65 4.84 7.79
CA ILE A 169 -1.69 5.78 8.25
C ILE A 169 -2.71 6.00 7.12
N ALA A 170 -3.74 6.83 7.35
CA ALA A 170 -4.73 7.13 6.32
C ALA A 170 -4.08 7.81 5.09
N GLY A 171 -3.90 7.03 4.01
CA GLY A 171 -3.33 7.50 2.74
C GLY A 171 -1.83 7.22 2.52
N GLU A 172 -1.12 6.62 3.48
CA GLU A 172 0.33 6.34 3.37
C GLU A 172 0.68 4.94 3.94
N GLY A 173 1.73 4.32 3.40
CA GLY A 173 2.30 3.04 3.88
C GLY A 173 1.79 1.78 3.17
N CYS A 174 0.60 1.82 2.57
CA CYS A 174 0.06 0.68 1.81
C CYS A 174 0.30 0.83 0.31
N ALA A 175 1.16 -0.01 -0.25
CA ALA A 175 1.43 -0.04 -1.70
C ALA A 175 0.23 -0.58 -2.53
N GLN A 176 -0.64 -1.36 -1.90
CA GLN A 176 -1.94 -1.81 -2.43
C GLN A 176 -2.97 -1.79 -1.28
N GLY A 177 -4.23 -1.55 -1.63
CA GLY A 177 -5.32 -1.44 -0.66
C GLY A 177 -5.28 -0.14 0.15
N VAL A 178 -5.76 -0.20 1.39
CA VAL A 178 -5.92 0.93 2.31
C VAL A 178 -5.43 0.58 3.71
N CYS A 179 -5.03 1.57 4.48
CA CYS A 179 -4.67 1.37 5.88
C CYS A 179 -5.91 1.23 6.76
N ASP A 180 -5.98 0.20 7.60
CA ASP A 180 -7.00 0.01 8.63
C ASP A 180 -6.59 0.69 9.95
N PRO A 181 -7.14 1.86 10.31
CA PRO A 181 -6.79 2.57 11.53
C PRO A 181 -7.38 1.93 12.80
N ALA A 182 -8.23 0.91 12.67
CA ALA A 182 -8.76 0.17 13.82
C ALA A 182 -7.71 -0.76 14.47
N VAL A 183 -6.58 -1.01 13.78
CA VAL A 183 -5.44 -1.76 14.30
C VAL A 183 -4.39 -0.78 14.80
N ALA A 184 -3.92 -0.94 16.03
CA ALA A 184 -2.83 -0.12 16.57
C ALA A 184 -1.56 -0.31 15.73
N GLY A 185 -0.94 0.80 15.30
CA GLY A 185 0.18 0.79 14.35
C GLY A 185 -0.22 0.57 12.89
N GLY A 186 -1.52 0.51 12.57
CA GLY A 186 -2.05 0.33 11.23
C GLY A 186 -1.89 -1.09 10.69
N ARG A 187 -2.80 -1.49 9.78
CA ARG A 187 -2.62 -2.70 8.96
C ARG A 187 -3.13 -2.45 7.56
N CYS A 188 -2.33 -2.76 6.54
CA CYS A 188 -2.82 -2.75 5.17
C CYS A 188 -3.83 -3.87 4.94
N VAL A 189 -4.96 -3.51 4.36
CA VAL A 189 -6.07 -4.39 3.98
C VAL A 189 -6.56 -3.98 2.59
N ASP A 190 -7.28 -4.84 1.88
CA ASP A 190 -7.75 -4.49 0.53
C ASP A 190 -8.73 -3.31 0.57
N CYS A 191 -9.58 -3.26 1.61
CA CYS A 191 -10.68 -2.32 1.70
C CYS A 191 -11.15 -2.03 3.13
N LEU A 192 -11.80 -0.87 3.29
CA LEU A 192 -12.63 -0.50 4.44
C LEU A 192 -14.10 -0.27 4.04
N ALA A 193 -14.35 0.04 2.78
CA ALA A 193 -15.67 0.19 2.17
C ALA A 193 -15.66 -0.32 0.73
N ASP A 194 -16.84 -0.60 0.16
CA ASP A 194 -17.01 -1.09 -1.22
C ASP A 194 -16.31 -0.16 -2.25
N THR A 195 -16.24 1.14 -1.98
CA THR A 195 -15.56 2.15 -2.83
C THR A 195 -14.03 2.05 -2.86
N ASN A 196 -13.40 1.22 -2.01
CA ASN A 196 -11.98 0.89 -2.13
C ASN A 196 -11.72 -0.24 -3.14
N CYS A 197 -12.76 -0.99 -3.50
CA CYS A 197 -12.67 -2.07 -4.47
C CYS A 197 -12.93 -1.57 -5.89
N ALA A 198 -12.40 -2.29 -6.89
CA ALA A 198 -12.75 -2.06 -8.29
C ALA A 198 -14.22 -2.41 -8.56
N ASN A 199 -14.80 -1.83 -9.62
CA ASN A 199 -16.17 -2.13 -10.07
C ASN A 199 -16.42 -3.65 -10.17
N GLY A 200 -17.57 -4.11 -9.69
CA GLY A 200 -17.90 -5.54 -9.60
C GLY A 200 -17.32 -6.27 -8.40
N ARG A 201 -16.74 -5.54 -7.43
CA ARG A 201 -16.31 -6.06 -6.14
C ARG A 201 -16.86 -5.23 -5.00
N ILE A 202 -16.95 -5.86 -3.83
CA ILE A 202 -17.40 -5.26 -2.58
C ILE A 202 -16.40 -5.56 -1.47
N CYS A 203 -16.46 -4.75 -0.41
CA CYS A 203 -15.67 -4.99 0.77
C CYS A 203 -16.41 -5.94 1.71
N GLU A 204 -15.79 -7.09 1.98
CA GLU A 204 -16.28 -8.03 2.98
C GLU A 204 -15.10 -8.51 3.84
N SER A 205 -15.24 -8.40 5.16
CA SER A 205 -14.20 -8.77 6.12
C SER A 205 -12.80 -8.17 5.84
N LYS A 206 -12.76 -6.94 5.29
CA LYS A 206 -11.54 -6.20 4.88
C LYS A 206 -10.85 -6.72 3.61
N THR A 207 -11.50 -7.61 2.87
CA THR A 207 -11.05 -8.16 1.58
C THR A 207 -11.99 -7.73 0.46
N CYS A 208 -11.46 -7.44 -0.73
CA CYS A 208 -12.28 -7.13 -1.90
C CYS A 208 -12.76 -8.44 -2.56
N VAL A 209 -13.99 -8.84 -2.25
CA VAL A 209 -14.65 -10.04 -2.81
C VAL A 209 -15.51 -9.67 -4.03
N VAL A 210 -15.94 -10.70 -4.77
CA VAL A 210 -16.93 -10.59 -5.85
C VAL A 210 -18.20 -9.86 -5.39
N CYS A 211 -18.89 -9.19 -6.31
CA CYS A 211 -20.24 -8.67 -6.07
C CYS A 211 -21.18 -9.75 -5.47
N THR A 212 -22.17 -9.32 -4.69
CA THR A 212 -23.23 -10.22 -4.19
C THR A 212 -24.55 -9.46 -4.08
N ALA A 213 -25.66 -10.09 -4.50
CA ALA A 213 -26.99 -9.47 -4.50
C ALA A 213 -26.97 -8.03 -5.06
N ASP A 214 -26.37 -7.89 -6.24
CA ASP A 214 -26.19 -6.64 -7.03
C ASP A 214 -25.31 -5.56 -6.37
N ARG A 215 -24.90 -5.76 -5.11
CA ARG A 215 -23.97 -4.90 -4.40
C ARG A 215 -22.59 -4.98 -5.07
N GLY A 216 -22.01 -3.81 -5.38
CA GLY A 216 -20.78 -3.68 -6.17
C GLY A 216 -21.01 -3.49 -7.68
N CYS A 217 -22.25 -3.65 -8.16
CA CYS A 217 -22.65 -3.30 -9.51
C CYS A 217 -23.22 -1.88 -9.57
N THR A 218 -23.25 -1.29 -10.78
CA THR A 218 -23.64 0.11 -10.99
C THR A 218 -24.79 0.22 -11.99
N GLY A 219 -25.70 1.19 -11.77
CA GLY A 219 -26.88 1.34 -12.61
C GLY A 219 -27.89 0.21 -12.40
N THR A 220 -28.35 -0.38 -13.49
CA THR A 220 -29.30 -1.51 -13.51
C THR A 220 -28.62 -2.86 -13.73
N GLN A 221 -27.33 -2.98 -13.38
CA GLN A 221 -26.58 -4.23 -13.55
C GLN A 221 -26.82 -5.18 -12.38
N THR A 222 -27.05 -6.44 -12.72
CA THR A 222 -27.19 -7.56 -11.78
C THR A 222 -25.82 -8.22 -11.57
N CYS A 223 -25.58 -8.80 -10.39
CA CYS A 223 -24.38 -9.60 -10.15
C CYS A 223 -24.59 -11.06 -10.56
N ASP A 224 -23.93 -11.50 -11.64
CA ASP A 224 -23.76 -12.92 -11.93
C ASP A 224 -22.59 -13.46 -11.09
N THR A 225 -22.90 -14.21 -10.03
CA THR A 225 -21.89 -14.86 -9.18
C THR A 225 -21.29 -16.13 -9.78
N ALA A 226 -21.89 -16.72 -10.82
CA ALA A 226 -21.37 -17.90 -11.51
C ALA A 226 -20.38 -17.55 -12.62
N ALA A 227 -20.50 -16.35 -13.19
CA ALA A 227 -19.59 -15.81 -14.21
C ALA A 227 -18.11 -15.87 -13.79
N ALA A 228 -17.23 -15.85 -14.80
CA ALA A 228 -15.77 -15.86 -14.64
C ALA A 228 -15.23 -16.99 -13.72
N ASN A 229 -15.84 -18.18 -13.77
CA ASN A 229 -15.52 -19.34 -12.93
C ASN A 229 -15.76 -19.10 -11.41
N GLY A 230 -16.84 -18.39 -11.07
CA GLY A 230 -17.15 -18.04 -9.68
C GLY A 230 -16.39 -16.82 -9.14
N ALA A 231 -15.60 -16.14 -9.98
CA ALA A 231 -15.05 -14.82 -9.66
C ALA A 231 -16.09 -13.70 -9.83
N GLY A 232 -17.21 -14.01 -10.49
CA GLY A 232 -18.41 -13.20 -10.75
C GLY A 232 -18.20 -11.91 -11.53
N GLN A 233 -19.31 -11.39 -12.04
CA GLN A 233 -19.32 -10.27 -12.97
C GLN A 233 -20.62 -9.49 -12.88
N CYS A 234 -20.53 -8.15 -12.93
CA CYS A 234 -21.69 -7.32 -13.16
C CYS A 234 -22.11 -7.41 -14.63
N VAL A 235 -23.37 -7.75 -14.84
CA VAL A 235 -23.94 -7.99 -16.16
C VAL A 235 -25.27 -7.23 -16.32
N GLY A 236 -25.77 -7.09 -17.55
CA GLY A 236 -27.02 -6.39 -17.80
C GLY A 236 -28.26 -7.14 -17.33
N CYS A 237 -28.19 -8.47 -17.27
CA CYS A 237 -29.23 -9.34 -16.71
C CYS A 237 -28.72 -10.78 -16.49
N THR A 238 -29.34 -11.53 -15.58
CA THR A 238 -29.21 -13.00 -15.46
C THR A 238 -30.50 -13.74 -15.84
N ALA A 239 -31.65 -13.09 -15.75
CA ALA A 239 -32.96 -13.58 -16.17
C ALA A 239 -33.83 -12.48 -16.81
N SER A 240 -34.76 -12.86 -17.69
CA SER A 240 -35.71 -11.93 -18.35
C SER A 240 -36.53 -11.08 -17.37
N SER A 241 -36.74 -11.54 -16.14
CA SER A 241 -37.44 -10.79 -15.08
C SER A 241 -36.72 -9.52 -14.61
N GLU A 242 -35.44 -9.37 -14.90
CA GLU A 242 -34.64 -8.18 -14.58
C GLU A 242 -34.75 -7.10 -15.66
N CYS A 243 -35.29 -7.46 -16.83
CA CYS A 243 -35.36 -6.60 -17.99
C CYS A 243 -36.64 -5.74 -18.04
N GLY A 244 -36.52 -4.55 -18.63
CA GLY A 244 -37.64 -3.63 -18.80
C GLY A 244 -38.54 -3.97 -19.99
N ALA A 245 -39.78 -3.48 -19.99
CA ALA A 245 -40.80 -3.81 -21.00
C ALA A 245 -40.44 -3.46 -22.46
N ALA A 246 -39.43 -2.61 -22.70
CA ALA A 246 -38.94 -2.30 -24.05
C ALA A 246 -37.97 -3.35 -24.61
N THR A 247 -37.32 -4.14 -23.74
CA THR A 247 -36.35 -5.17 -24.07
C THR A 247 -36.51 -6.37 -23.11
N PRO A 248 -37.67 -7.04 -23.09
CA PRO A 248 -38.08 -7.90 -21.98
C PRO A 248 -37.32 -9.22 -21.84
N VAL A 249 -36.46 -9.61 -22.79
CA VAL A 249 -35.77 -10.90 -22.79
C VAL A 249 -34.31 -10.74 -22.41
N CYS A 250 -33.82 -11.54 -21.44
CA CYS A 250 -32.39 -11.59 -21.17
C CYS A 250 -31.69 -12.57 -22.13
N LYS A 251 -30.78 -12.07 -22.97
CA LYS A 251 -29.99 -12.93 -23.87
C LYS A 251 -28.84 -13.60 -23.11
N PRO A 252 -28.82 -14.94 -22.94
CA PRO A 252 -27.90 -15.60 -22.02
C PRO A 252 -26.43 -15.50 -22.43
N ASP A 253 -26.10 -15.55 -23.72
CA ASP A 253 -24.70 -15.52 -24.18
C ASP A 253 -24.01 -14.15 -23.98
N THR A 254 -24.80 -13.08 -23.90
CA THR A 254 -24.30 -11.70 -23.83
C THR A 254 -24.68 -10.97 -22.55
N HIS A 255 -25.62 -11.54 -21.76
CA HIS A 255 -26.22 -10.93 -20.58
C HIS A 255 -26.72 -9.50 -20.82
N VAL A 256 -27.43 -9.30 -21.94
CA VAL A 256 -28.02 -8.02 -22.34
C VAL A 256 -29.51 -8.23 -22.56
N CYS A 257 -30.31 -7.30 -22.05
CA CYS A 257 -31.75 -7.23 -22.31
C CYS A 257 -32.01 -6.87 -23.78
N VAL A 258 -32.72 -7.73 -24.49
CA VAL A 258 -33.08 -7.63 -25.91
C VAL A 258 -34.60 -7.66 -26.09
N VAL A 259 -35.10 -7.22 -27.25
CA VAL A 259 -36.54 -7.25 -27.57
C VAL A 259 -37.04 -8.69 -27.65
N CYS A 260 -36.28 -9.54 -28.36
CA CYS A 260 -36.59 -10.94 -28.55
C CYS A 260 -35.32 -11.76 -28.88
N THR A 261 -35.42 -13.06 -28.70
CA THR A 261 -34.51 -14.07 -29.25
C THR A 261 -35.27 -14.94 -30.25
N ALA A 262 -34.63 -15.94 -30.87
CA ALA A 262 -35.31 -16.85 -31.78
C ALA A 262 -36.51 -17.59 -31.13
N ASP A 263 -36.49 -17.75 -29.80
CA ASP A 263 -37.41 -18.61 -29.04
C ASP A 263 -38.28 -17.85 -28.01
N GLU A 264 -38.00 -16.56 -27.73
CA GLU A 264 -38.65 -15.78 -26.66
C GLU A 264 -38.85 -14.30 -27.04
N GLY A 265 -39.88 -13.66 -26.48
CA GLY A 265 -40.05 -12.20 -26.46
C GLY A 265 -41.15 -11.65 -27.37
N CYS A 266 -41.51 -12.37 -28.43
CA CYS A 266 -42.60 -11.99 -29.34
C CYS A 266 -43.94 -12.59 -28.91
N THR A 267 -45.05 -11.94 -29.32
CA THR A 267 -46.38 -12.51 -29.08
C THR A 267 -46.61 -13.74 -29.96
N ALA A 268 -47.65 -14.52 -29.66
CA ALA A 268 -48.16 -15.49 -30.62
C ALA A 268 -48.39 -14.81 -31.99
N GLN A 269 -48.15 -15.55 -33.08
CA GLN A 269 -48.23 -15.09 -34.47
C GLN A 269 -47.14 -14.09 -34.93
N GLN A 270 -46.09 -13.88 -34.12
CA GLN A 270 -44.91 -13.10 -34.51
C GLN A 270 -43.64 -13.94 -34.44
N THR A 271 -42.71 -13.67 -35.34
CA THR A 271 -41.37 -14.29 -35.37
C THR A 271 -40.34 -13.21 -35.06
N CYS A 272 -39.29 -13.54 -34.29
CA CYS A 272 -38.19 -12.62 -34.04
C CYS A 272 -37.22 -12.64 -35.23
N ASP A 273 -36.88 -11.48 -35.79
CA ASP A 273 -35.61 -11.27 -36.49
C ASP A 273 -34.54 -10.90 -35.46
N PRO A 274 -33.59 -11.78 -35.10
CA PRO A 274 -32.56 -11.48 -34.11
C PRO A 274 -31.45 -10.55 -34.64
N SER A 275 -31.40 -10.31 -35.95
CA SER A 275 -30.39 -9.44 -36.60
C SER A 275 -30.80 -7.97 -36.63
N ALA A 276 -32.11 -7.69 -36.58
CA ALA A 276 -32.66 -6.36 -36.46
C ALA A 276 -32.17 -5.60 -35.21
N ASN A 277 -32.33 -4.28 -35.24
CA ASN A 277 -31.96 -3.37 -34.15
C ASN A 277 -30.50 -3.54 -33.65
N GLY A 278 -29.58 -3.89 -34.55
CA GLY A 278 -28.16 -4.09 -34.22
C GLY A 278 -27.90 -5.34 -33.37
N GLY A 279 -28.75 -6.37 -33.49
CA GLY A 279 -28.65 -7.61 -32.70
C GLY A 279 -29.52 -7.63 -31.42
N ALA A 280 -30.31 -6.57 -31.18
CA ALA A 280 -31.29 -6.50 -30.09
C ALA A 280 -32.65 -7.14 -30.44
N GLY A 281 -32.81 -7.63 -31.67
CA GLY A 281 -34.02 -8.31 -32.13
C GLY A 281 -35.15 -7.35 -32.50
N ARG A 282 -36.06 -7.83 -33.36
CA ARG A 282 -37.35 -7.20 -33.66
C ARG A 282 -38.39 -8.27 -33.86
N CYS A 283 -39.55 -8.12 -33.21
CA CYS A 283 -40.72 -8.94 -33.53
C CYS A 283 -41.34 -8.45 -34.83
N GLU A 284 -41.38 -9.34 -35.81
CA GLU A 284 -42.02 -9.13 -37.11
C GLU A 284 -43.24 -10.06 -37.22
N GLY A 285 -44.08 -9.80 -38.20
CA GLY A 285 -45.19 -10.72 -38.50
C GLY A 285 -44.68 -12.02 -39.13
N CYS A 286 -45.60 -12.86 -39.61
CA CYS A 286 -45.20 -14.10 -40.24
C CYS A 286 -44.34 -13.86 -41.52
N THR A 287 -43.44 -14.80 -41.78
CA THR A 287 -42.59 -14.86 -42.98
C THR A 287 -42.90 -16.10 -43.82
N THR A 288 -43.45 -17.15 -43.20
CA THR A 288 -43.87 -18.41 -43.80
C THR A 288 -45.12 -18.94 -43.08
N SER A 289 -45.90 -19.80 -43.74
CA SER A 289 -47.06 -20.46 -43.09
C SER A 289 -46.66 -21.35 -41.90
N ALA A 290 -45.37 -21.71 -41.75
CA ALA A 290 -44.88 -22.41 -40.57
C ALA A 290 -44.95 -21.55 -39.29
N ASP A 291 -44.73 -20.23 -39.39
CA ASP A 291 -44.87 -19.29 -38.26
C ASP A 291 -46.32 -19.28 -37.72
N CYS A 292 -47.28 -19.57 -38.60
CA CYS A 292 -48.71 -19.62 -38.29
C CYS A 292 -49.18 -20.98 -37.73
N ALA A 293 -48.29 -21.97 -37.59
CA ALA A 293 -48.64 -23.32 -37.14
C ALA A 293 -49.29 -23.36 -35.74
N GLY A 294 -48.99 -22.41 -34.86
CA GLY A 294 -49.60 -22.29 -33.53
C GLY A 294 -51.03 -21.72 -33.52
N ASN A 295 -51.48 -21.10 -34.61
CA ASN A 295 -52.81 -20.47 -34.68
C ASN A 295 -53.91 -21.52 -34.96
N ALA A 296 -55.03 -21.48 -34.25
CA ALA A 296 -56.09 -22.49 -34.42
C ALA A 296 -56.80 -22.43 -35.79
N THR A 297 -56.96 -21.24 -36.36
CA THR A 297 -57.80 -21.00 -37.56
C THR A 297 -57.06 -20.34 -38.72
N ALA A 298 -56.01 -19.56 -38.44
CA ALA A 298 -55.27 -18.83 -39.46
C ALA A 298 -53.86 -19.42 -39.62
N LYS A 299 -53.75 -20.48 -40.43
CA LYS A 299 -52.55 -21.31 -40.63
C LYS A 299 -51.64 -20.85 -41.78
N VAL A 300 -52.08 -19.91 -42.60
CA VAL A 300 -51.37 -19.46 -43.81
C VAL A 300 -50.75 -18.09 -43.54
N CYS A 301 -49.54 -17.85 -44.05
CA CYS A 301 -48.94 -16.53 -43.96
C CYS A 301 -49.21 -15.70 -45.22
N ASP A 302 -49.91 -14.58 -45.07
CA ASP A 302 -49.84 -13.50 -46.05
C ASP A 302 -48.51 -12.77 -45.84
N THR A 303 -47.54 -13.03 -46.71
CA THR A 303 -46.19 -12.44 -46.68
C THR A 303 -46.14 -11.00 -47.19
N SER A 304 -47.23 -10.47 -47.76
CA SER A 304 -47.36 -9.06 -48.15
C SER A 304 -47.92 -8.21 -47.01
N ALA A 305 -48.82 -8.77 -46.21
CA ALA A 305 -49.34 -8.15 -44.98
C ALA A 305 -48.51 -8.49 -43.73
N HIS A 306 -47.65 -9.51 -43.80
CA HIS A 306 -47.00 -10.17 -42.66
C HIS A 306 -48.00 -10.67 -41.61
N GLN A 307 -49.11 -11.26 -42.05
CA GLN A 307 -50.20 -11.66 -41.16
C GLN A 307 -50.62 -13.11 -41.38
N CYS A 308 -50.83 -13.83 -40.28
CA CYS A 308 -51.45 -15.15 -40.31
C CYS A 308 -52.93 -15.01 -40.67
N VAL A 309 -53.31 -15.57 -41.81
CA VAL A 309 -54.67 -15.61 -42.36
C VAL A 309 -55.17 -17.06 -42.51
N VAL A 310 -56.48 -17.25 -42.67
CA VAL A 310 -57.06 -18.60 -42.91
C VAL A 310 -56.68 -19.13 -44.29
N CYS A 311 -56.55 -18.26 -45.28
CA CYS A 311 -56.21 -18.60 -46.64
C CYS A 311 -55.63 -17.40 -47.40
N ILE A 312 -54.93 -17.71 -48.49
CA ILE A 312 -54.61 -16.79 -49.60
C ILE A 312 -55.03 -17.47 -50.92
N GLU A 313 -54.82 -16.84 -52.06
CA GLU A 313 -55.08 -17.46 -53.36
C GLU A 313 -54.25 -18.75 -53.52
N GLY A 314 -54.94 -19.90 -53.59
CA GLY A 314 -54.31 -21.22 -53.77
C GLY A 314 -53.82 -21.94 -52.50
N GLU A 315 -53.89 -21.34 -51.29
CA GLU A 315 -53.43 -21.97 -50.04
C GLU A 315 -54.43 -21.78 -48.88
N GLY A 316 -54.56 -22.78 -48.01
CA GLY A 316 -55.34 -22.75 -46.77
C GLY A 316 -56.78 -23.30 -46.87
N CYS A 317 -57.39 -23.23 -48.05
CA CYS A 317 -58.74 -23.76 -48.29
C CYS A 317 -58.73 -25.20 -48.83
N SER A 318 -59.71 -26.01 -48.43
CA SER A 318 -59.85 -27.40 -48.87
C SER A 318 -61.27 -27.94 -48.68
N GLY A 319 -61.59 -29.07 -49.32
CA GLY A 319 -62.92 -29.69 -49.23
C GLY A 319 -63.98 -28.89 -50.00
N VAL A 320 -65.18 -28.79 -49.43
CA VAL A 320 -66.33 -28.08 -50.04
C VAL A 320 -66.19 -26.55 -50.04
N THR A 321 -65.19 -26.02 -49.34
CA THR A 321 -64.82 -24.61 -49.36
C THR A 321 -63.36 -24.51 -49.82
N SER A 322 -63.12 -24.75 -51.12
CA SER A 322 -61.79 -24.82 -51.73
C SER A 322 -61.24 -23.45 -52.17
N HIS A 323 -62.06 -22.41 -52.24
CA HIS A 323 -61.67 -21.11 -52.80
C HIS A 323 -61.50 -20.07 -51.70
N CYS A 324 -60.43 -19.29 -51.74
CA CYS A 324 -60.20 -18.22 -50.78
C CYS A 324 -60.85 -16.92 -51.29
N LYS A 325 -61.87 -16.41 -50.58
CA LYS A 325 -62.44 -15.10 -50.87
C LYS A 325 -61.57 -14.01 -50.26
N PRO A 326 -60.98 -13.10 -51.05
CA PRO A 326 -60.15 -12.01 -50.53
C PRO A 326 -61.00 -10.97 -49.79
N GLY A 327 -60.39 -10.32 -48.79
CA GLY A 327 -61.01 -9.28 -47.98
C GLY A 327 -60.16 -8.97 -46.74
N ALA A 328 -60.61 -8.04 -45.89
CA ALA A 328 -59.92 -7.69 -44.65
C ALA A 328 -59.81 -8.87 -43.65
N THR A 329 -60.73 -9.82 -43.77
CA THR A 329 -60.64 -11.17 -43.20
C THR A 329 -60.93 -12.14 -44.33
N PRO A 330 -59.92 -12.74 -45.00
CA PRO A 330 -60.19 -13.72 -46.04
C PRO A 330 -60.93 -14.92 -45.46
N VAL A 331 -61.71 -15.62 -46.28
CA VAL A 331 -62.55 -16.74 -45.83
C VAL A 331 -62.66 -17.79 -46.92
N CYS A 332 -62.63 -19.07 -46.53
CA CYS A 332 -62.85 -20.17 -47.47
C CYS A 332 -64.35 -20.25 -47.84
N VAL A 333 -64.61 -20.23 -49.14
CA VAL A 333 -65.94 -20.29 -49.76
C VAL A 333 -65.98 -21.43 -50.78
N ALA A 334 -67.19 -21.83 -51.19
CA ALA A 334 -67.35 -22.91 -52.17
C ALA A 334 -67.01 -22.45 -53.60
N CYS A 335 -67.20 -21.17 -53.90
CA CYS A 335 -66.95 -20.59 -55.22
C CYS A 335 -66.73 -19.07 -55.15
N LEU A 336 -66.05 -18.52 -56.15
CA LEU A 336 -65.93 -17.10 -56.44
C LEU A 336 -66.68 -16.74 -57.74
N ASP A 337 -66.66 -17.65 -58.72
CA ASP A 337 -67.48 -17.57 -59.93
C ASP A 337 -68.04 -18.94 -60.37
N ASN A 338 -68.81 -18.96 -61.47
CA ASN A 338 -69.51 -20.16 -61.93
C ASN A 338 -68.56 -21.28 -62.44
N SER A 339 -67.30 -20.98 -62.75
CA SER A 339 -66.33 -21.98 -63.21
C SER A 339 -65.77 -22.84 -62.06
N ASP A 340 -65.85 -22.35 -60.83
CA ASP A 340 -65.55 -23.12 -59.61
C ASP A 340 -66.63 -24.19 -59.31
N CYS A 341 -67.82 -24.04 -59.90
CA CYS A 341 -69.01 -24.83 -59.59
C CYS A 341 -69.25 -25.99 -60.56
N ALA A 342 -69.47 -27.19 -60.00
CA ALA A 342 -69.75 -28.41 -60.76
C ALA A 342 -71.24 -28.81 -60.75
N SER A 343 -71.65 -29.61 -61.74
CA SER A 343 -72.99 -30.23 -61.80
C SER A 343 -73.26 -31.08 -60.53
N PRO A 344 -74.44 -31.01 -59.90
CA PRO A 344 -75.70 -30.43 -60.38
C PRO A 344 -75.92 -28.94 -60.05
N THR A 345 -74.95 -28.26 -59.44
CA THR A 345 -75.05 -26.87 -58.98
C THR A 345 -74.06 -25.97 -59.71
N PRO A 346 -74.27 -25.62 -60.99
CA PRO A 346 -73.26 -24.95 -61.83
C PRO A 346 -73.15 -23.43 -61.64
N ASN A 347 -73.97 -22.82 -60.78
CA ASN A 347 -74.01 -21.37 -60.60
C ASN A 347 -73.46 -20.97 -59.23
N CYS A 348 -72.52 -20.03 -59.18
CA CYS A 348 -72.07 -19.46 -57.92
C CYS A 348 -72.97 -18.30 -57.52
N ASN A 349 -73.63 -18.41 -56.36
CA ASN A 349 -74.34 -17.29 -55.78
C ASN A 349 -73.32 -16.32 -55.16
N GLN A 350 -73.07 -15.17 -55.81
CA GLN A 350 -72.05 -14.21 -55.38
C GLN A 350 -72.33 -13.55 -54.01
N THR A 351 -73.56 -13.66 -53.49
CA THR A 351 -73.90 -13.17 -52.15
C THR A 351 -73.49 -14.18 -51.08
N THR A 352 -73.90 -15.44 -51.22
CA THR A 352 -73.63 -16.52 -50.25
C THR A 352 -72.26 -17.18 -50.45
N ASN A 353 -71.72 -17.13 -51.67
CA ASN A 353 -70.50 -17.80 -52.14
C ASN A 353 -70.61 -19.33 -52.06
N VAL A 354 -71.82 -19.81 -52.40
CA VAL A 354 -72.23 -21.22 -52.43
C VAL A 354 -72.65 -21.57 -53.86
N CYS A 355 -72.30 -22.76 -54.32
CA CYS A 355 -72.78 -23.30 -55.59
C CYS A 355 -74.24 -23.72 -55.46
N GLU A 356 -75.11 -23.17 -56.30
CA GLU A 356 -76.55 -23.39 -56.31
C GLU A 356 -77.01 -24.01 -57.64
N ALA A 357 -78.15 -24.68 -57.61
CA ALA A 357 -78.78 -25.20 -58.84
C ALA A 357 -79.19 -24.03 -59.73
N GLY A 358 -79.13 -24.21 -61.05
CA GLY A 358 -79.63 -23.19 -61.97
C GLY A 358 -81.12 -22.96 -61.72
N GLN A 359 -81.49 -21.71 -61.38
CA GLN A 359 -82.89 -21.31 -61.34
C GLN A 359 -83.50 -21.58 -62.72
N THR A 360 -84.37 -22.58 -62.80
CA THR A 360 -85.25 -22.73 -63.95
C THR A 360 -86.14 -21.51 -64.00
N ALA A 361 -86.11 -20.76 -65.10
CA ALA A 361 -86.92 -19.57 -65.28
C ALA A 361 -88.42 -19.92 -65.24
N ALA A 362 -89.01 -19.76 -64.06
CA ALA A 362 -90.42 -19.91 -63.79
C ALA A 362 -90.80 -18.91 -62.69
N GLU A 363 -91.91 -18.20 -62.91
CA GLU A 363 -92.57 -17.28 -61.98
C GLU A 363 -91.85 -15.94 -61.68
N GLU A 364 -91.96 -15.02 -62.64
CA GLU A 364 -92.40 -13.65 -62.29
C GLU A 364 -93.50 -13.21 -63.27
N GLU A 365 -94.77 -13.50 -62.92
CA GLU A 365 -95.92 -12.79 -63.49
C GLU A 365 -96.75 -12.18 -62.34
N THR A 366 -97.26 -10.96 -62.57
CA THR A 366 -98.33 -10.28 -61.80
C THR A 366 -98.09 -9.82 -60.35
N ALA A 367 -97.61 -8.57 -60.18
CA ALA A 367 -98.21 -7.53 -59.33
C ALA A 367 -97.40 -6.21 -59.42
N GLY A 368 -97.96 -5.03 -59.72
CA GLY A 368 -99.33 -4.68 -60.15
C GLY A 368 -99.51 -3.15 -60.27
N ALA A 369 -100.71 -2.73 -60.71
CA ALA A 369 -101.24 -1.35 -60.79
C ALA A 369 -100.54 -0.38 -61.77
#